data_AF-A0A2U2C533-F1
#
_entry.id   AF-A0A2U2C533-F1
#
_cell.length_a   1.000
_cell.length_b   1.000
_cell.length_c   1.000
_cell.angle_alpha   90.00
_cell.angle_beta   90.00
_cell.angle_gamma   90.00
#
_symmetry.space_group_name_H-M   'P 1'
#
loop_
_entity.id
_entity.type
_entity.pdbx_description
1 polymer ?
#
loop_
_entity_poly.entity_id
_entity_poly.type
_entity_poly.pdbx_seq_one_letter_code
_entity_poly.pdbx_strand_id
1 'polypeptide(L)' 'MASFDVLRPHIGDRPYAQGDTREADAASVKHLVRAGVLAAQTDGDTKKAKAPANKAAPKPANKADPAAANKAAAQE' A
#
# COMPACT_ATOMS: atom_id res chain seq x y z
N MET A 1 -0.52 17.18 -17.17
CA MET A 1 -0.47 16.19 -16.07
C MET A 1 0.93 16.20 -15.49
N ALA A 2 1.07 16.08 -14.18
CA ALA A 2 2.36 16.10 -13.49
C ALA A 2 2.49 14.84 -12.61
N SER A 3 3.74 14.41 -12.41
CA SER A 3 4.08 13.28 -11.57
C SER A 3 4.34 13.73 -10.14
N PHE A 4 3.79 12.97 -9.19
CA PHE A 4 3.91 13.24 -7.77
C PHE A 4 4.37 11.98 -7.05
N ASP A 5 5.39 12.11 -6.22
CA ASP A 5 5.81 11.05 -5.31
C ASP A 5 4.85 10.95 -4.13
N VAL A 6 4.41 9.74 -3.83
CA VAL A 6 3.49 9.49 -2.74
C VAL A 6 4.27 9.42 -1.44
N LEU A 7 4.14 10.39 -0.56
CA LEU A 7 4.81 10.37 0.74
C LEU A 7 4.03 9.57 1.79
N ARG A 8 2.70 9.47 1.63
CA ARG A 8 1.83 8.75 2.55
C ARG A 8 0.83 7.87 1.78
N PRO A 9 0.58 6.63 2.22
CA PRO A 9 -0.38 5.76 1.55
C PRO A 9 -1.77 6.40 1.57
N HIS A 10 -2.46 6.36 0.43
CA HIS A 10 -3.81 6.89 0.30
C HIS A 10 -4.59 6.13 -0.79
N ILE A 11 -5.92 6.22 -0.73
CA ILE A 11 -6.81 5.63 -1.73
C ILE A 11 -7.27 6.76 -2.65
N GLY A 12 -6.87 6.68 -3.93
CA GLY A 12 -7.36 7.57 -4.99
C GLY A 12 -8.12 6.76 -6.04
N ASP A 13 -7.78 6.95 -7.31
CA ASP A 13 -8.23 6.10 -8.42
C ASP A 13 -7.83 4.63 -8.22
N ARG A 14 -6.63 4.45 -7.65
CA ARG A 14 -6.12 3.18 -7.13
C ARG A 14 -5.54 3.37 -5.73
N PRO A 15 -5.37 2.30 -4.93
CA PRO A 15 -4.56 2.36 -3.73
C PRO A 15 -3.11 2.70 -4.09
N TYR A 16 -2.59 3.80 -3.56
CA TYR A 16 -1.19 4.18 -3.68
C TYR A 16 -0.45 3.91 -2.38
N ALA A 17 0.68 3.21 -2.48
CA ALA A 17 1.60 3.06 -1.37
C ALA A 17 2.43 4.33 -1.19
N GLN A 18 3.01 4.52 0.00
CA GLN A 18 4.13 5.44 0.15
C GLN A 18 5.23 5.05 -0.84
N GLY A 19 5.98 6.01 -1.38
CA GLY A 19 6.99 6.00 -2.45
C GLY A 19 6.57 5.45 -3.81
N ASP A 20 5.28 5.20 -4.03
CA ASP A 20 4.73 5.05 -5.37
C ASP A 20 4.70 6.40 -6.09
N THR A 21 4.56 6.41 -7.40
CA THR A 21 4.39 7.64 -8.19
C THR A 21 2.97 7.72 -8.75
N ARG A 22 2.35 8.88 -8.63
CA ARG A 22 1.01 9.17 -9.16
C ARG A 22 1.09 10.28 -10.19
N GLU A 23 0.46 10.07 -11.34
CA GLU A 23 0.27 11.12 -12.33
C GLU A 23 -1.13 11.75 -12.16
N ALA A 24 -1.20 13.07 -12.02
CA ALA A 24 -2.46 13.79 -11.84
C ALA A 24 -2.35 15.24 -12.27
N ASP A 25 -3.47 15.95 -12.28
CA ASP A 25 -3.47 17.40 -12.42
C ASP A 25 -3.05 18.10 -11.12
N ALA A 26 -2.19 19.11 -11.23
CA ALA A 26 -1.64 19.83 -10.09
C ALA A 26 -2.71 20.55 -9.26
N ALA A 27 -3.79 21.03 -9.88
CA ALA A 27 -4.90 21.67 -9.16
C ALA A 27 -5.66 20.63 -8.32
N SER A 28 -5.90 19.44 -8.88
CA SER A 28 -6.60 18.35 -8.21
C SER A 28 -5.82 17.82 -7.00
N VAL A 29 -4.49 17.71 -7.09
CA VAL A 29 -3.67 17.18 -5.99
C VAL A 29 -3.05 18.24 -5.07
N LYS A 30 -3.30 19.54 -5.32
CA LYS A 30 -2.78 20.66 -4.52
C LYS A 30 -3.03 20.49 -3.03
N HIS A 31 -4.22 20.01 -2.66
CA HIS A 31 -4.59 19.78 -1.27
C HIS A 31 -3.80 18.62 -0.65
N LEU A 32 -3.50 17.56 -1.41
CA LEU A 32 -2.68 16.43 -0.97
C LEU A 32 -1.22 16.81 -0.80
N VAL A 33 -0.69 17.65 -1.69
CA VAL A 33 0.66 18.21 -1.56
C VAL A 33 0.75 19.08 -0.31
N ARG A 34 -0.22 19.98 -0.10
CA ARG A 34 -0.30 20.80 1.13
C ARG A 34 -0.43 19.97 2.40
N ALA A 35 -1.13 18.83 2.33
CA ALA A 35 -1.29 17.90 3.45
C ALA A 35 -0.05 16.99 3.67
N GLY A 36 0.98 17.06 2.81
CA GLY A 36 2.16 16.22 2.90
C GLY A 36 1.91 14.76 2.51
N VAL A 37 0.86 14.47 1.74
CA VAL A 37 0.53 13.13 1.21
C VAL A 37 1.29 12.88 -0.10
N LEU A 38 1.48 13.92 -0.91
CA LEU A 38 2.18 13.88 -2.19
C LEU A 38 3.31 14.93 -2.22
N ALA A 39 4.39 14.66 -2.94
CA ALA A 39 5.45 15.62 -3.25
C ALA A 39 5.49 15.85 -4.76
N ALA A 40 5.56 17.11 -5.20
CA ALA A 40 5.74 17.41 -6.61
C ALA A 40 7.15 17.01 -7.04
N GLN A 41 7.28 16.19 -8.08
CA GLN A 41 8.57 15.94 -8.74
C GLN A 41 8.89 17.17 -9.60
N THR A 42 9.36 18.24 -8.97
CA THR A 42 10.06 19.31 -9.68
C THR A 42 11.50 18.85 -9.89
N ASP A 43 11.97 18.89 -11.14
CA ASP A 43 13.25 18.42 -11.69
C ASP A 43 14.54 18.88 -10.94
N GLY A 44 14.43 19.58 -9.82
CA GLY A 44 15.53 20.12 -9.01
C GLY A 44 15.66 19.62 -7.57
N ASP A 45 14.74 18.82 -7.03
CA ASP A 45 14.84 18.35 -5.63
C ASP A 45 15.02 16.82 -5.56
N THR A 46 16.25 16.39 -5.76
CA THR A 46 16.74 15.00 -5.65
C THR A 46 16.80 14.51 -4.19
N LYS A 47 15.84 14.87 -3.34
CA LYS A 47 15.79 14.34 -1.95
C LYS A 47 14.98 13.05 -1.86
N LYS A 48 15.75 11.96 -2.03
CA LYS A 48 15.50 10.63 -1.44
C LYS A 48 14.21 9.95 -1.90
N ALA A 49 14.31 9.29 -3.05
CA ALA A 49 13.66 8.00 -3.25
C ALA A 49 14.20 6.99 -2.21
N LYS A 50 13.69 7.03 -0.97
CA LYS A 50 13.80 5.89 -0.07
C LYS A 50 12.66 4.95 -0.42
N ALA A 51 13.02 3.87 -1.10
CA ALA A 51 12.15 2.76 -1.45
C ALA A 51 11.22 2.40 -0.28
N PRO A 52 9.90 2.38 -0.50
CA PRO A 52 8.98 1.76 0.44
C PRO A 52 9.23 0.27 0.35
N ALA A 53 9.69 -0.33 1.44
CA ALA A 53 9.53 -1.75 1.64
C ALA A 53 8.03 -2.06 1.52
N ASN A 54 7.64 -2.57 0.36
CA ASN A 54 6.31 -3.02 0.02
C ASN A 54 5.83 -3.94 1.16
N LYS A 55 4.92 -3.45 2.01
CA LYS A 55 4.30 -4.25 3.08
C LYS A 55 3.13 -5.08 2.55
N ALA A 56 3.18 -5.54 1.31
CA ALA A 56 2.50 -6.79 0.97
C ALA A 56 3.25 -7.97 1.62
N ALA A 57 3.20 -8.05 2.96
CA ALA A 57 3.51 -9.28 3.66
C ALA A 57 2.36 -10.28 3.41
N PRO A 58 2.66 -11.58 3.38
CA PRO A 58 2.09 -12.55 2.45
C PRO A 58 0.64 -12.93 2.76
N LYS A 59 -0.02 -13.45 1.74
CA LYS A 59 -1.30 -14.20 1.78
C LYS A 59 -1.48 -14.86 3.16
N PRO A 60 -2.57 -14.59 3.93
CA PRO A 60 -2.75 -15.23 5.22
C PRO A 60 -2.82 -16.74 5.01
N ALA A 61 -1.84 -17.46 5.57
CA ALA A 61 -1.87 -18.91 5.67
C ALA A 61 -2.91 -19.30 6.73
N ASN A 62 -4.19 -19.09 6.43
CA ASN A 62 -5.25 -19.73 7.18
C ASN A 62 -5.90 -20.78 6.29
N LYS A 63 -5.18 -21.88 6.06
CA LYS A 63 -5.87 -23.15 5.91
C LYS A 63 -6.25 -23.55 7.33
N ALA A 64 -7.43 -23.09 7.74
CA ALA A 64 -8.11 -23.63 8.88
C ALA A 64 -8.10 -25.16 8.73
N ASP A 65 -7.40 -25.83 9.63
CA ASP A 65 -7.56 -27.25 9.89
C ASP A 65 -8.94 -27.39 10.54
N PRO A 66 -9.96 -27.98 9.88
CA PRO A 66 -11.16 -28.34 10.57
C PRO A 66 -11.01 -29.76 11.11
N ALA A 67 -11.30 -29.84 12.40
CA ALA A 67 -11.78 -31.00 13.12
C ALA A 67 -10.73 -31.94 13.73
N ALA A 68 -10.26 -31.52 14.91
CA ALA A 68 -10.19 -32.45 16.02
C ALA A 68 -11.53 -33.21 16.20
N ALA A 69 -11.38 -34.51 16.48
CA ALA A 69 -12.31 -35.36 17.24
C ALA A 69 -13.71 -35.62 16.65
N ASN A 70 -13.86 -36.76 15.97
CA ASN A 70 -14.99 -37.66 16.17
C ASN A 70 -14.71 -39.07 15.61
N LYS A 71 -14.40 -40.04 16.48
CA LYS A 71 -15.23 -41.23 16.72
C LYS A 71 -14.56 -42.16 17.74
N ALA A 72 -15.34 -42.45 18.77
CA ALA A 72 -15.05 -43.35 19.86
C ALA A 72 -14.87 -44.82 19.41
N ALA A 73 -14.12 -45.55 20.24
CA ALA A 73 -14.25 -46.95 20.66
C ALA A 73 -14.90 -47.96 19.68
N ALA A 74 -14.13 -48.99 19.33
CA ALA A 74 -14.65 -50.34 19.14
C ALA A 74 -13.72 -51.32 19.87
N GLN A 75 -14.27 -51.94 20.92
CA GLN A 75 -13.82 -53.23 21.44
C GLN A 75 -14.35 -54.31 20.50
N GLU A 76 -13.52 -55.31 20.17
CA GLU A 76 -13.77 -56.74 20.45
C GLU A 76 -12.48 -57.53 20.20
#